data_AF-A0A838HU82-F1
#
_entry.id   AF-A0A838HU82-F1
#
_cell.length_a   1.000
_cell.length_b   1.000
_cell.length_c   1.000
_cell.angle_alpha   90.00
_cell.angle_beta   90.00
_cell.angle_gamma   90.00
#
_symmetry.space_group_name_H-M   'P 1'
#
loop_
_entity.id
_entity.type
_entity.pdbx_description
1 polymer ?
#
loop_
_entity_poly.entity_id
_entity_poly.type
_entity_poly.pdbx_seq_one_letter_code
_entity_poly.pdbx_strand_id
1 'polypeptide(L)'
;SGGDDPAASGGRPGPQVRFGDSDRFHRGRLVDALRSGPVARSDLPAAAASEADTDRAARIASALVADELAQWHDGVLRLPGDSPAGRGG
;
A
#
# COMPACT_ATOMS: atom_id res chain seq x y z
N SER A 1 -27.95 14.04 -46.99
CA SER A 1 -27.62 13.07 -45.94
C SER A 1 -26.23 13.38 -45.44
N GLY A 2 -26.13 13.93 -44.23
CA GLY A 2 -24.86 14.36 -43.63
C GLY A 2 -24.01 13.15 -43.25
N GLY A 3 -22.74 13.19 -43.65
CA GLY A 3 -21.71 12.37 -43.05
C GLY A 3 -21.24 13.08 -41.78
N ASP A 4 -21.49 12.47 -40.63
CA ASP A 4 -20.99 12.95 -39.35
C ASP A 4 -19.58 12.39 -39.15
N ASP A 5 -18.64 13.32 -39.05
CA ASP A 5 -17.21 13.11 -38.81
C ASP A 5 -17.01 12.85 -37.31
N PRO A 6 -16.50 11.70 -36.84
CA PRO A 6 -16.27 11.45 -35.43
C PRO A 6 -14.95 12.10 -34.98
N ALA A 7 -14.88 13.42 -35.07
CA ALA A 7 -13.77 14.21 -34.56
C ALA A 7 -14.28 15.45 -33.81
N ALA A 8 -15.12 15.24 -32.80
CA ALA A 8 -15.46 16.29 -31.82
C ALA A 8 -15.02 15.87 -30.41
N SER A 9 -13.85 16.41 -30.06
CA SER A 9 -13.21 16.39 -28.76
C SER A 9 -14.10 16.96 -27.64
N GLY A 10 -13.90 16.49 -26.40
CA GLY A 10 -14.12 17.35 -25.23
C GLY A 10 -15.04 16.84 -24.12
N GLY A 11 -14.73 15.69 -23.52
CA GLY A 11 -15.24 15.33 -22.19
C GLY A 11 -14.07 15.02 -21.28
N ARG A 12 -13.73 15.94 -20.38
CA ARG A 12 -12.62 15.76 -19.42
C ARG A 12 -12.73 14.39 -18.75
N PRO A 13 -11.67 13.57 -18.68
CA PRO A 13 -11.65 12.54 -17.67
C PRO A 13 -11.65 13.30 -16.33
N GLY A 14 -12.75 13.22 -15.57
CA GLY A 14 -12.67 13.45 -14.12
C GLY A 14 -11.49 12.63 -13.58
N PRO A 15 -10.74 13.10 -12.57
CA PRO A 15 -9.41 12.61 -12.22
C PRO A 15 -9.35 11.09 -12.23
N GLN A 16 -8.90 10.57 -13.38
CA GLN A 16 -8.83 9.16 -13.65
C GLN A 16 -7.90 8.56 -12.62
N VAL A 17 -8.45 7.60 -11.90
CA VAL A 17 -7.89 6.91 -10.74
C VAL A 17 -6.53 6.32 -11.10
N ARG A 18 -5.45 7.11 -10.96
CA ARG A 18 -4.07 6.61 -10.96
C ARG A 18 -3.74 5.78 -9.71
N PHE A 19 -4.70 5.64 -8.79
CA PHE A 19 -4.48 5.19 -7.42
C PHE A 19 -4.54 3.66 -7.22
N GLY A 20 -5.14 2.90 -8.15
CA GLY A 20 -5.25 1.45 -8.00
C GLY A 20 -3.91 0.72 -8.04
N ASP A 21 -3.06 1.06 -9.02
CA ASP A 21 -1.74 0.45 -9.16
C ASP A 21 -0.72 1.01 -8.16
N SER A 22 -0.84 2.29 -7.81
CA SER A 22 0.05 2.93 -6.83
C SER A 22 -0.15 2.34 -5.44
N ASP A 23 -1.40 2.20 -4.96
CA ASP A 23 -1.67 1.63 -3.64
C ASP A 23 -1.30 0.15 -3.57
N ARG A 24 -1.53 -0.61 -4.65
CA ARG A 24 -1.06 -2.00 -4.76
C ARG A 24 0.46 -2.10 -4.71
N PHE A 25 1.18 -1.20 -5.37
CA PHE A 25 2.64 -1.12 -5.31
C PHE A 25 3.13 -0.83 -3.89
N HIS A 26 2.63 0.23 -3.25
CA HIS A 26 3.03 0.61 -1.90
C HIS A 26 2.70 -0.48 -0.87
N ARG A 27 1.53 -1.13 -0.99
CA ARG A 27 1.15 -2.29 -0.17
C ARG A 27 2.10 -3.46 -0.39
N GLY A 28 2.43 -3.78 -1.65
CA GLY A 28 3.38 -4.83 -1.99
C GLY A 28 4.75 -4.59 -1.37
N ARG A 29 5.25 -3.34 -1.44
CA ARG A 29 6.51 -2.93 -0.81
C ARG A 29 6.49 -3.08 0.71
N LEU A 30 5.42 -2.63 1.36
CA LEU A 30 5.29 -2.78 2.81
C LEU A 30 5.22 -4.25 3.24
N VAL A 31 4.46 -5.10 2.51
CA VAL A 31 4.40 -6.55 2.80
C VAL A 31 5.77 -7.21 2.59
N ASP A 32 6.51 -6.83 1.55
CA ASP A 32 7.87 -7.34 1.30
C ASP A 32 8.85 -6.96 2.41
N ALA A 33 8.77 -5.72 2.91
CA ALA A 33 9.52 -5.29 4.09
C ALA A 33 9.15 -6.11 5.33
N LEU A 34 7.85 -6.32 5.57
CA LEU A 34 7.36 -7.11 6.70
C LEU A 34 7.77 -8.59 6.64
N ARG A 35 8.00 -9.15 5.44
CA ARG A 35 8.56 -10.51 5.27
C ARG A 35 10.03 -10.59 5.66
N SER A 36 10.74 -9.46 5.63
CA SER A 36 12.14 -9.39 6.06
C SER A 36 12.27 -9.16 7.56
N GLY A 37 11.22 -8.63 8.20
CA GLY A 37 11.09 -8.50 9.64
C GLY A 37 10.10 -7.40 10.06
N PRO A 38 9.92 -7.18 11.37
CA PRO A 38 9.04 -6.13 11.88
C PRO A 38 9.46 -4.72 11.43
N VAL A 39 8.49 -3.87 11.10
CA VAL A 39 8.70 -2.49 10.64
C VAL A 39 8.18 -1.52 11.69
N ALA A 40 9.02 -0.60 12.17
CA ALA A 40 8.60 0.41 13.13
C ALA A 40 7.61 1.41 12.52
N ARG A 41 6.74 2.00 13.35
CA ARG A 41 5.75 2.99 12.89
C ARG A 41 6.38 4.19 12.19
N SER A 42 7.55 4.63 12.66
CA SER A 42 8.33 5.72 12.03
C SER A 42 8.85 5.37 10.64
N ASP A 43 9.05 4.08 10.37
CA ASP A 43 9.71 3.59 9.15
C ASP A 43 8.70 3.15 8.09
N LEU A 44 7.41 3.13 8.42
CA LEU A 44 6.32 2.79 7.48
C LEU A 44 6.39 3.59 6.17
N PRO A 45 6.63 4.93 6.18
CA PRO A 45 6.70 5.69 4.93
C PRO A 45 7.82 5.20 4.01
N ALA A 46 8.99 4.90 4.57
CA ALA A 46 10.13 4.36 3.81
C ALA A 46 9.85 2.93 3.33
N ALA A 47 9.32 2.07 4.20
CA ALA A 47 9.00 0.68 3.87
C ALA A 47 7.93 0.56 2.77
N ALA A 48 6.95 1.47 2.75
CA ALA A 48 5.90 1.54 1.74
C ALA A 48 6.31 2.33 0.49
N ALA A 49 7.53 2.86 0.40
CA ALA A 49 7.97 3.79 -0.65
C ALA A 49 6.99 4.98 -0.83
N SER A 50 6.53 5.52 0.30
CA SER A 50 5.58 6.64 0.43
C SER A 50 6.13 7.72 1.37
N GLU A 51 7.43 8.01 1.30
CA GLU A 51 8.12 8.99 2.14
C GLU A 51 7.53 10.40 2.00
N ALA A 52 7.01 10.71 0.82
CA ALA A 52 6.33 11.98 0.54
C ALA A 52 4.88 12.05 1.06
N ASP A 53 4.29 10.92 1.47
CA ASP A 53 2.88 10.79 1.89
C ASP A 53 2.78 9.79 3.06
N THR A 54 3.13 10.27 4.25
CA THR A 54 3.13 9.46 5.48
C THR A 54 1.73 8.95 5.84
N ASP A 55 0.69 9.73 5.52
CA ASP A 55 -0.70 9.35 5.76
C ASP A 55 -1.12 8.17 4.88
N ARG A 56 -0.61 8.07 3.65
CA ARG A 56 -0.81 6.89 2.81
C ARG A 56 -0.17 5.65 3.42
N ALA A 57 1.06 5.74 3.89
CA ALA A 57 1.72 4.60 4.53
C ALA A 57 0.95 4.12 5.77
N ALA A 58 0.44 5.05 6.58
CA ALA A 58 -0.41 4.73 7.73
C ALA A 58 -1.73 4.06 7.30
N ARG A 59 -2.40 4.55 6.25
CA ARG A 59 -3.63 3.94 5.71
C ARG A 59 -3.40 2.52 5.20
N ILE A 60 -2.31 2.29 4.49
CA ILE A 60 -1.96 0.95 3.99
C ILE A 60 -1.68 0.00 5.16
N ALA A 61 -0.93 0.45 6.17
CA ALA A 61 -0.69 -0.34 7.38
C ALA A 61 -2.00 -0.69 8.10
N SER A 62 -2.90 0.28 8.27
CA SER A 62 -4.23 0.06 8.85
C SER A 62 -5.06 -0.94 8.04
N ALA A 63 -5.02 -0.87 6.71
CA ALA A 63 -5.71 -1.84 5.85
C ALA A 63 -5.15 -3.26 6.01
N LEU A 64 -3.83 -3.42 6.09
CA LEU A 64 -3.21 -4.74 6.33
C LEU A 64 -3.63 -5.33 7.69
N VAL A 65 -3.76 -4.50 8.72
CA VAL A 65 -4.24 -4.94 10.04
C VAL A 65 -5.72 -5.30 10.01
N ALA A 66 -6.54 -4.51 9.32
CA ALA A 66 -7.96 -4.79 9.15
C ALA A 66 -8.21 -6.08 8.35
N ASP A 67 -7.34 -6.38 7.37
CA ASP A 67 -7.35 -7.63 6.59
C ASP A 67 -6.76 -8.83 7.37
N GLU A 68 -6.36 -8.65 8.65
CA GLU A 68 -5.66 -9.66 9.47
C GLU A 68 -4.34 -10.18 8.86
N LEU A 69 -3.75 -9.44 7.92
CA LEU A 69 -2.49 -9.78 7.26
C LEU A 69 -1.26 -9.26 8.02
N ALA A 70 -1.45 -8.30 8.92
CA ALA A 70 -0.41 -7.75 9.77
C ALA A 70 -0.98 -7.44 11.16
N GLN A 71 -0.12 -7.30 12.16
CA GLN A 71 -0.52 -6.91 13.50
C GLN A 71 0.49 -5.94 14.10
N TRP A 72 -0.01 -5.00 14.92
CA TRP A 72 0.84 -4.15 15.74
C TRP A 72 1.26 -4.91 17.00
N HIS A 73 2.56 -4.87 17.31
CA HIS A 73 3.14 -5.43 18.52
C HIS A 73 4.25 -4.47 18.99
N ASP A 74 4.23 -3.99 20.22
CA ASP A 74 5.25 -3.08 20.78
C ASP A 74 5.64 -1.90 19.87
N GLY A 75 4.68 -1.33 19.13
CA GLY A 75 4.93 -0.20 18.23
C GLY A 75 5.57 -0.55 16.87
N VAL A 76 5.78 -1.84 16.59
CA VAL A 76 6.19 -2.35 15.28
C VAL A 76 5.04 -3.11 14.60
N LEU A 77 4.94 -2.99 13.29
CA LEU A 77 4.06 -3.77 12.44
C LEU A 77 4.79 -5.05 12.03
N ARG A 78 4.12 -6.20 12.09
CA ARG A 78 4.71 -7.50 11.73
C ARG A 78 3.66 -8.44 11.15
N LEU A 79 4.11 -9.47 10.44
CA LEU A 79 3.21 -10.51 9.94
C LEU A 79 2.76 -11.44 11.09
N PRO A 80 1.52 -11.95 11.06
CA PRO A 80 1.07 -12.99 11.97
C PRO A 80 1.96 -14.23 11.83
N GLY A 81 2.32 -14.85 12.95
CA GLY A 81 3.18 -16.03 12.97
C GLY A 81 4.68 -15.76 12.86
N ASP A 82 5.11 -14.53 12.58
CA ASP A 82 6.53 -14.13 12.62
C ASP A 82 7.03 -13.92 14.07
N SER A 83 6.66 -14.82 14.98
CA SER A 83 7.15 -14.85 16.36
C SER A 83 8.67 -14.93 16.35
N PRO A 84 9.38 -14.09 17.14
CA PRO A 84 10.83 -14.26 17.31
C PRO A 84 11.17 -15.64 17.91
N ALA A 85 10.18 -16.34 18.48
CA ALA A 85 10.26 -17.73 18.88
C ALA A 85 9.83 -18.65 17.71
N GLY A 86 10.76 -19.01 16.83
CA GLY A 86 10.41 -19.95 15.75
C GLY A 86 11.44 -20.23 14.65
N ARG A 87 12.74 -20.07 14.88
CA ARG A 87 13.78 -20.74 14.06
C ARG A 87 14.66 -21.59 14.96
N GLY A 88 14.10 -22.70 15.42
CA GLY A 88 14.82 -23.79 16.06
C GLY A 88 14.18 -25.09 15.62
N GLY A 89 14.89 -25.81 14.74
CA GLY A 89 14.46 -27.07 14.12
C GLY A 89 15.34 -27.40 12.94
#